data_AF-A0A921BME2-F1
#
_entry.id   AF-A0A921BME2-F1
#
_cell.length_a   1.000
_cell.length_b   1.000
_cell.length_c   1.000
_cell.angle_alpha   90.00
_cell.angle_beta   90.00
_cell.angle_gamma   90.00
#
_symmetry.space_group_name_H-M   'P 1'
#
loop_
_entity.id
_entity.type
_entity.pdbx_description
1 polymer ?
#
loop_
_entity_poly.entity_id
_entity_poly.type
_entity_poly.pdbx_seq_one_letter_code
_entity_poly.pdbx_strand_id
1 'polypeptide(L)'
;MQYIKPDLTTICFGQAASAAAVLLAAGTPGKRLALPHSRVLIHQPYAGAQGQVSDIELASREIQRLKTQLEEILARHTGQDVSRIHDDTDRDYVMTAEEAKEYGIIDEVIDQRDLVDNSGPIAAVK
;
A
#
# COMPACT_ATOMS: atom_id res chain seq x y z
N MET A 1 2.04 4.63 10.48
CA MET A 1 3.51 4.50 10.45
C MET A 1 4.22 5.83 10.74
N GLN A 2 3.68 6.95 10.26
CA GLN A 2 4.31 8.27 10.29
C GLN A 2 4.52 8.96 11.66
N TYR A 3 4.02 8.39 12.77
CA TYR A 3 4.11 9.04 14.09
C TYR A 3 5.47 8.85 14.78
N ILE A 4 6.15 7.75 14.50
CA ILE A 4 7.39 7.38 15.20
C ILE A 4 8.61 7.99 14.51
N LYS A 5 9.70 8.19 15.26
CA LYS A 5 10.96 8.75 14.74
C LYS A 5 11.80 7.82 13.85
N PRO A 6 11.95 6.51 14.12
CA PRO A 6 12.83 5.67 13.31
C PRO A 6 12.23 5.41 11.93
N ASP A 7 13.12 5.22 10.96
CA ASP A 7 12.73 4.75 9.63
C ASP A 7 12.10 3.36 9.69
N LEU A 8 11.18 3.10 8.76
CA LEU A 8 10.44 1.86 8.67
C LEU A 8 10.69 1.18 7.33
N THR A 9 11.28 -0.01 7.39
CA THR A 9 11.40 -0.90 6.24
C THR A 9 10.15 -1.78 6.16
N THR A 10 9.50 -1.81 4.99
CA THR A 10 8.37 -2.70 4.70
C THR A 10 8.81 -3.74 3.69
N ILE A 11 8.45 -5.00 3.91
CA ILE A 11 8.81 -6.09 3.00
C ILE A 11 7.59 -6.96 2.75
N CYS A 12 7.19 -7.06 1.49
CA CYS A 12 6.14 -7.97 1.05
C CYS A 12 6.72 -9.36 0.78
N PHE A 13 6.26 -10.34 1.56
CA PHE A 13 6.51 -11.76 1.31
C PHE A 13 5.20 -12.39 0.81
N GLY A 14 5.10 -12.60 -0.50
CA GLY A 14 3.96 -13.29 -1.12
C GLY A 14 2.78 -12.38 -1.45
N GLN A 15 2.17 -11.69 -0.48
CA GLN A 15 1.04 -10.80 -0.78
C GLN A 15 0.87 -9.63 0.17
N ALA A 16 0.59 -8.45 -0.40
CA ALA A 16 0.07 -7.28 0.31
C ALA A 16 -1.22 -6.79 -0.39
N ALA A 17 -2.38 -7.12 0.17
CA ALA A 17 -3.68 -6.76 -0.41
C ALA A 17 -4.49 -5.85 0.52
N SER A 18 -5.28 -4.95 -0.06
CA SER A 18 -6.15 -4.04 0.68
C SER A 18 -5.33 -3.17 1.64
N ALA A 19 -5.72 -3.09 2.91
CA ALA A 19 -4.98 -2.39 3.96
C ALA A 19 -3.49 -2.78 4.05
N ALA A 20 -3.11 -4.02 3.69
CA ALA A 20 -1.70 -4.42 3.68
C ALA A 20 -0.90 -3.71 2.57
N ALA A 21 -1.49 -3.41 1.42
CA ALA A 21 -0.85 -2.63 0.36
C ALA A 21 -0.60 -1.18 0.82
N VAL A 22 -1.55 -0.60 1.56
CA VAL A 22 -1.40 0.73 2.16
C VAL A 22 -0.25 0.75 3.17
N LEU A 23 -0.17 -0.27 4.04
CA LEU A 23 0.93 -0.39 5.00
C LEU A 23 2.28 -0.59 4.31
N LEU A 24 2.32 -1.39 3.24
CA LEU A 24 3.51 -1.59 2.41
C LEU A 24 4.00 -0.25 1.82
N ALA A 25 3.09 0.51 1.20
CA ALA A 25 3.39 1.81 0.61
C ALA A 25 3.82 2.86 1.65
N ALA A 26 3.32 2.77 2.88
CA ALA A 26 3.57 3.72 3.96
C ALA A 26 4.93 3.56 4.66
N GLY A 27 5.77 2.62 4.22
CA GLY A 27 7.18 2.52 4.63
C GLY A 27 7.99 3.76 4.22
N THR A 28 9.18 3.91 4.81
CA THR A 28 10.09 5.00 4.45
C THR A 28 10.50 4.87 2.97
N PRO A 29 10.46 5.95 2.16
CA PRO A 29 10.91 5.91 0.77
C PRO A 29 12.34 5.35 0.63
N GLY A 30 12.54 4.48 -0.35
CA GLY A 30 13.78 3.71 -0.56
C GLY A 30 13.92 2.47 0.34
N LYS A 31 12.94 2.15 1.19
CA LYS A 31 12.94 1.01 2.12
C LYS A 31 11.69 0.13 2.01
N ARG A 32 10.95 0.22 0.90
CA ARG A 32 9.74 -0.57 0.64
C ARG A 32 10.10 -1.65 -0.37
N LEU A 33 10.01 -2.92 0.04
CA LEU A 33 10.59 -4.04 -0.70
C LEU A 33 9.54 -5.12 -0.97
N ALA A 34 9.74 -5.92 -2.01
CA ALA A 34 8.96 -7.14 -2.23
C ALA A 34 9.82 -8.27 -2.82
N LEU A 35 9.42 -9.52 -2.61
CA LEU A 35 9.99 -10.66 -3.34
C LEU A 35 9.43 -10.75 -4.78
N PRO A 36 10.13 -11.39 -5.74
CA PRO A 36 9.78 -11.35 -7.17
C PRO A 36 8.40 -11.92 -7.49
N HIS A 37 7.95 -12.91 -6.72
CA HIS A 37 6.65 -13.56 -6.90
C HIS A 37 5.57 -13.01 -5.95
N SER A 38 5.83 -11.86 -5.34
CA SER A 38 4.82 -11.19 -4.52
C SER A 38 3.75 -10.55 -5.40
N ARG A 39 2.54 -10.46 -4.88
CA ARG A 39 1.46 -9.68 -5.49
C ARG A 39 0.98 -8.56 -4.57
N VAL A 40 0.68 -7.41 -5.16
CA VAL A 40 0.08 -6.28 -4.47
C VAL A 40 -1.32 -6.06 -5.02
N LEU A 41 -2.30 -5.83 -4.14
CA LEU A 41 -3.68 -5.55 -4.55
C LEU A 41 -4.18 -4.32 -3.84
N ILE A 42 -4.64 -3.34 -4.61
CA ILE A 42 -5.37 -2.18 -4.10
C ILE A 42 -6.82 -2.24 -4.60
N HIS A 43 -7.74 -1.81 -3.75
CA HIS A 43 -9.18 -1.73 -4.01
C HIS A 43 -9.79 -0.81 -2.96
N GLN A 44 -11.00 -0.33 -3.23
CA GLN A 44 -11.76 0.51 -2.32
C GLN A 44 -12.09 -0.21 -1.01
N PRO A 45 -12.40 0.53 0.07
CA PRO A 45 -12.85 -0.08 1.32
C PRO A 45 -14.11 -0.92 1.09
N TYR A 46 -14.12 -2.15 1.60
CA TYR A 46 -15.33 -2.96 1.61
C TYR A 46 -16.27 -2.48 2.72
N ALA A 47 -17.42 -1.93 2.35
CA ALA A 47 -18.40 -1.41 3.30
C ALA A 47 -19.84 -1.54 2.78
N GLY A 48 -20.81 -1.50 3.69
CA GLY A 48 -22.24 -1.53 3.40
C GLY A 48 -23.05 -0.91 4.55
N ALA A 49 -24.29 -0.53 4.27
CA ALA A 49 -25.20 0.10 5.23
C ALA A 49 -26.60 -0.49 5.14
N GLN A 50 -27.29 -0.57 6.29
CA GLN A 50 -28.69 -1.01 6.43
C GLN A 50 -29.30 -0.31 7.65
N GLY A 51 -30.63 -0.12 7.66
CA GLY A 51 -31.33 0.51 8.80
C GLY A 51 -32.28 1.62 8.37
N GLN A 52 -32.52 2.58 9.26
CA GLN A 52 -33.33 3.76 8.94
C GLN A 52 -32.62 4.61 7.88
N VAL A 53 -33.38 5.43 7.14
CA VAL A 53 -32.83 6.30 6.10
C VAL A 53 -31.71 7.20 6.64
N SER A 54 -31.89 7.76 7.85
CA SER A 54 -30.87 8.57 8.53
C SER A 54 -29.58 7.80 8.82
N ASP A 55 -29.68 6.53 9.20
CA ASP A 55 -28.52 5.68 9.49
C ASP A 55 -27.77 5.33 8.20
N ILE A 56 -28.51 5.04 7.13
CA ILE A 56 -27.95 4.80 5.79
C ILE A 56 -27.22 6.05 5.30
N GLU A 57 -27.79 7.24 5.46
CA GLU A 57 -27.16 8.50 5.07
C GLU A 57 -25.89 8.79 5.88
N LEU A 58 -25.90 8.57 7.20
CA LEU A 58 -24.72 8.71 8.05
C LEU A 58 -23.61 7.74 7.65
N ALA A 59 -23.96 6.46 7.46
CA ALA A 59 -23.01 5.44 7.06
C ALA A 59 -22.44 5.72 5.66
N SER A 60 -23.27 6.11 4.70
CA SER A 60 -22.82 6.47 3.35
C SER A 60 -21.79 7.60 3.37
N ARG A 61 -22.03 8.66 4.16
CA ARG A 61 -21.07 9.76 4.32
C ARG A 61 -19.73 9.29 4.90
N GLU A 62 -19.75 8.40 5.89
CA GLU A 62 -18.52 7.88 6.47
C GLU A 62 -17.76 6.95 5.51
N ILE A 63 -18.48 6.12 4.74
CA ILE A 63 -17.88 5.29 3.70
C ILE A 63 -17.16 6.15 2.66
N GLN A 64 -17.78 7.26 2.22
CA GLN A 64 -17.14 8.18 1.28
C GLN A 64 -15.92 8.88 1.88
N ARG A 65 -16.00 9.27 3.17
CA ARG A 65 -14.86 9.85 3.89
C ARG A 65 -13.68 8.88 3.96
N LEU A 66 -13.95 7.61 4.29
CA LEU A 66 -12.93 6.55 4.36
C LEU A 66 -12.32 6.25 2.99
N LYS A 67 -13.14 6.18 1.94
CA LYS A 67 -12.67 5.98 0.55
C LYS A 67 -11.72 7.10 0.14
N THR A 68 -12.14 8.36 0.29
CA THR A 68 -11.31 9.53 -0.05
C THR A 68 -10.00 9.55 0.74
N GLN A 69 -10.06 9.27 2.05
CA GLN A 69 -8.88 9.24 2.90
C GLN A 69 -7.88 8.14 2.48
N LEU A 70 -8.37 6.96 2.09
CA LEU A 70 -7.55 5.88 1.56
C LEU A 70 -6.82 6.32 0.28
N GLU A 71 -7.55 6.92 -0.65
CA GLU A 71 -7.03 7.37 -1.95
C GLU A 71 -5.93 8.43 -1.76
N GLU A 72 -6.14 9.40 -0.87
CA GLU A 72 -5.15 10.43 -0.52
C GLU A 72 -3.88 9.84 0.12
N ILE A 73 -4.03 8.83 0.99
CA ILE A 73 -2.89 8.15 1.61
C ILE A 73 -2.07 7.41 0.56
N LEU A 74 -2.74 6.65 -0.32
CA LEU A 74 -2.07 5.93 -1.40
C LEU A 74 -1.37 6.92 -2.34
N ALA A 75 -2.07 7.96 -2.83
CA ALA A 75 -1.50 8.99 -3.70
C ALA A 75 -0.24 9.63 -3.10
N ARG A 76 -0.29 9.98 -1.80
CA ARG A 76 0.88 10.53 -1.08
C ARG A 76 2.08 9.60 -1.10
N HIS A 77 1.86 8.30 -0.91
CA HIS A 77 2.94 7.33 -0.76
C HIS A 77 3.42 6.75 -2.09
N THR A 78 2.59 6.72 -3.13
CA THR A 78 2.97 6.23 -4.45
C THR A 78 3.47 7.33 -5.39
N GLY A 79 3.12 8.59 -5.12
CA GLY A 79 3.39 9.72 -6.02
C GLY A 79 2.44 9.78 -7.22
N GLN A 80 1.41 8.92 -7.27
CA GLN A 80 0.37 8.96 -8.29
C GLN A 80 -0.63 10.08 -8.00
N ASP A 81 -1.28 10.58 -9.06
CA ASP A 81 -2.41 11.48 -8.90
C ASP A 81 -3.59 10.78 -8.23
N VAL A 82 -4.34 11.51 -7.39
CA VAL A 82 -5.51 10.98 -6.68
C VAL A 82 -6.56 10.43 -7.67
N SER A 83 -6.72 11.04 -8.84
CA SER A 83 -7.65 10.54 -9.87
C SER A 83 -7.27 9.16 -10.39
N ARG A 84 -5.97 8.90 -10.57
CA ARG A 84 -5.49 7.57 -10.98
C ARG A 84 -5.73 6.55 -9.89
N ILE A 85 -5.42 6.88 -8.63
CA ILE A 85 -5.71 6.01 -7.48
C ILE A 85 -7.21 5.70 -7.40
N HIS A 86 -8.07 6.69 -7.63
CA HIS A 86 -9.52 6.50 -7.63
C HIS A 86 -9.96 5.47 -8.67
N ASP A 87 -9.51 5.63 -9.91
CA ASP A 87 -9.85 4.72 -11.01
C ASP A 87 -9.31 3.31 -10.75
N ASP A 88 -8.06 3.20 -10.31
CA ASP A 88 -7.40 1.92 -10.04
C ASP A 88 -7.94 1.22 -8.79
N THR A 89 -8.53 1.94 -7.82
CA THR A 89 -9.12 1.32 -6.62
C THR A 89 -10.61 1.04 -6.74
N ASP A 90 -11.31 1.49 -7.80
CA ASP A 90 -12.75 1.21 -7.95
C ASP A 90 -13.05 -0.29 -8.06
N ARG A 91 -12.10 -1.07 -8.59
CA ARG A 91 -12.13 -2.54 -8.60
C ARG A 91 -10.82 -3.10 -8.07
N ASP A 92 -10.75 -4.43 -7.96
CA ASP A 92 -9.52 -5.12 -7.63
C ASP A 92 -8.46 -4.83 -8.69
N TYR A 93 -7.42 -4.09 -8.32
CA TYR A 93 -6.26 -3.83 -9.15
C TYR A 93 -5.05 -4.58 -8.60
N VAL A 94 -4.67 -5.62 -9.32
CA VAL A 94 -3.63 -6.58 -8.94
C VAL A 94 -2.37 -6.30 -9.73
N MET A 95 -1.25 -6.20 -9.01
CA MET A 95 0.08 -5.95 -9.55
C MET A 95 1.02 -7.09 -9.15
N THR A 96 1.91 -7.44 -10.07
CA THR A 96 3.17 -8.13 -9.79
C THR A 96 4.10 -7.24 -8.96
N ALA A 97 5.21 -7.80 -8.48
CA ALA A 97 6.21 -7.03 -7.74
C ALA A 97 6.80 -5.87 -8.59
N GLU A 98 7.11 -6.12 -9.87
CA GLU A 98 7.65 -5.08 -10.78
C GLU A 98 6.61 -3.99 -11.07
N GLU A 99 5.36 -4.37 -11.37
CA GLU A 99 4.29 -3.39 -11.57
C GLU A 99 4.07 -2.56 -10.30
N ALA A 100 4.15 -3.16 -9.10
CA ALA A 100 4.04 -2.42 -7.85
C ALA A 100 5.21 -1.44 -7.62
N LYS A 101 6.41 -1.76 -8.13
CA LYS A 101 7.58 -0.87 -8.12
C LYS A 101 7.35 0.30 -9.07
N GLU A 102 6.95 0.03 -10.31
CA GLU A 102 6.63 1.06 -11.31
C GLU A 102 5.47 1.95 -10.86
N TYR A 103 4.48 1.39 -10.18
CA TYR A 103 3.34 2.12 -9.62
C TYR A 103 3.74 3.01 -8.42
N GLY A 104 4.86 2.71 -7.77
CA GLY A 104 5.38 3.45 -6.62
C GLY A 104 4.93 2.93 -5.25
N ILE A 105 4.32 1.75 -5.16
CA ILE A 105 3.95 1.11 -3.88
C ILE A 105 5.18 0.56 -3.16
N ILE A 106 6.13 0.02 -3.93
CA ILE A 106 7.43 -0.41 -3.42
C ILE A 106 8.56 0.33 -4.14
N ASP A 107 9.75 0.27 -3.59
CA ASP A 107 10.97 0.84 -4.16
C ASP A 107 11.82 -0.23 -4.87
N GLU A 108 11.84 -1.47 -4.38
CA GLU A 108 12.76 -2.50 -4.91
C GLU A 108 12.21 -3.93 -4.83
N VAL A 109 12.57 -4.75 -5.83
CA VAL A 109 12.27 -6.19 -5.85
C VAL A 109 13.56 -6.94 -5.49
N ILE A 110 13.53 -7.69 -4.40
CA ILE A 110 14.73 -8.38 -3.87
C ILE A 110 14.63 -9.89 -4.14
N ASP A 111 15.61 -10.49 -4.81
CA ASP A 111 15.58 -11.90 -5.24
C ASP A 111 16.67 -12.79 -4.59
N GLN A 112 17.84 -12.23 -4.32
CA GLN A 112 18.96 -12.93 -3.71
C GLN A 112 19.42 -12.22 -2.43
N ARG A 113 19.62 -13.03 -1.39
CA ARG A 113 20.58 -12.64 -0.35
C ARG A 113 21.94 -13.03 -0.90
N ASP A 114 22.69 -12.09 -1.45
CA ASP A 114 24.15 -12.20 -1.39
C ASP A 114 24.50 -12.55 0.07
N LEU A 115 25.56 -13.32 0.32
CA LEU A 115 25.97 -13.66 1.70
C LEU A 115 26.29 -12.36 2.46
N VAL A 116 25.25 -11.75 3.06
CA VAL A 116 25.34 -10.46 3.73
C VAL A 116 25.88 -10.73 5.12
N ASP A 117 26.97 -10.03 5.44
CA ASP A 117 27.47 -9.87 6.79
C ASP A 117 26.34 -9.36 7.71
N ASN A 118 25.90 -10.22 8.64
CA ASN A 118 24.83 -9.94 9.60
C ASN A 118 25.31 -9.13 10.82
N SER A 119 26.49 -8.52 10.77
CA SER A 119 27.01 -7.69 11.85
C SER A 119 26.38 -6.28 11.91
N GLY A 120 25.59 -5.88 10.90
CA GLY A 120 25.01 -4.54 10.78
C GLY A 120 23.51 -4.49 10.43
N PRO A 121 22.87 -3.30 10.49
CA PRO A 121 21.47 -3.11 10.12
C PRO A 121 21.21 -3.49 8.66
N ILE A 122 20.08 -4.17 8.41
CA ILE A 122 19.65 -4.61 7.08
C ILE A 122 19.46 -3.38 6.18
N ALA A 123 20.34 -3.24 5.19
CA ALA A 123 20.23 -2.26 4.12
C ALA A 123 19.99 -2.99 2.79
N ALA A 124 19.25 -2.36 1.88
CA ALA A 124 19.12 -2.86 0.51
C ALA A 124 20.52 -2.90 -0.14
N VAL A 125 20.86 -4.02 -0.77
CA VAL A 125 22.09 -4.16 -1.55
C VAL A 125 21.95 -3.24 -2.77
N LYS A 126 22.95 -2.38 -2.99
CA LYS A 126 23.01 -1.47 -4.14
C LYS A 126 23.43 -2.19 -5.41
#